data_AF-A0A0C2K0G6-F1
#
_entry.id   AF-A0A0C2K0G6-F1
#
_cell.length_a   1.000
_cell.length_b   1.000
_cell.length_c   1.000
_cell.angle_alpha   90.00
_cell.angle_beta   90.00
_cell.angle_gamma   90.00
#
_symmetry.space_group_name_H-M   'P 1'
#
loop_
_entity.id
_entity.type
_entity.pdbx_description
1 polymer ?
#
loop_
_entity_poly.entity_id
_entity_poly.type
_entity_poly.pdbx_seq_one_letter_code
_entity_poly.pdbx_strand_id
1 'polypeptide(L)' 'MFIVIRLIKLAVITAIFLTIFDLVSYGEITWINRLLG' A
#
# COMPACT_ATOMS: atom_id res chain seq x y z
N MET A 1 10.37 -5.35 -19.12
CA MET A 1 9.07 -5.90 -19.59
C MET A 1 7.97 -4.94 -19.16
N PHE A 2 7.26 -4.28 -20.09
CA PHE A 2 6.31 -3.19 -19.81
C PHE A 2 5.28 -3.50 -18.71
N ILE A 3 4.94 -4.78 -18.51
CA ILE A 3 4.02 -5.24 -17.46
C ILE A 3 4.56 -4.99 -16.03
N VAL A 4 5.86 -5.18 -15.80
CA VAL A 4 6.48 -5.05 -14.46
C VAL A 4 6.43 -3.59 -14.00
N ILE A 5 6.67 -2.65 -14.90
CA ILE A 5 6.58 -1.21 -14.61
C ILE A 5 5.15 -0.82 -14.24
N ARG A 6 4.15 -1.39 -14.92
CA ARG A 6 2.73 -1.15 -14.61
C ARG A 6 2.34 -1.75 -13.25
N LEU A 7 2.85 -2.94 -12.94
CA LEU A 7 2.62 -3.59 -11.64
C LEU A 7 3.25 -2.80 -10.49
N ILE A 8 4.47 -2.27 -10.66
CA ILE A 8 5.11 -1.40 -9.66
C ILE A 8 4.26 -0.14 -9.45
N LYS A 9 3.80 0.49 -10.53
CA LYS A 9 2.92 1.67 -10.44
C LYS A 9 1.64 1.37 -9.64
N LEU A 10 1.03 0.22 -9.90
CA LEU A 10 -0.17 -0.21 -9.18
C LEU A 10 0.13 -0.43 -7.69
N ALA A 11 1.19 -1.17 -7.37
CA ALA A 11 1.59 -1.43 -5.98
C ALA A 11 1.88 -0.14 -5.19
N VAL A 12 2.53 0.84 -5.82
CA VAL A 12 2.79 2.15 -5.21
C VAL A 12 1.49 2.88 -4.89
N ILE A 13 0.53 2.92 -5.83
CA ILE A 13 -0.76 3.59 -5.59
C ILE A 13 -1.53 2.88 -4.48
N THR A 14 -1.55 1.54 -4.47
CA THR A 14 -2.19 0.75 -3.41
C THR A 14 -1.57 1.01 -2.04
N ALA A 15 -0.23 1.07 -1.95
CA ALA A 15 0.46 1.36 -0.69
C ALA A 15 0.14 2.75 -0.16
N ILE A 16 0.06 3.76 -1.03
CA ILE A 16 -0.33 5.13 -0.63
C ILE A 16 -1.76 5.15 -0.09
N PHE A 17 -2.71 4.50 -0.79
CA PHE A 17 -4.10 4.44 -0.33
C PHE A 17 -4.24 3.73 1.01
N LEU A 18 -3.59 2.58 1.18
CA LEU A 18 -3.61 1.84 2.45
C LEU A 18 -3.00 2.66 3.59
N THR A 19 -1.92 3.40 3.32
CA THR A 19 -1.28 4.26 4.31
C THR A 19 -2.22 5.36 4.77
N ILE A 20 -2.89 6.05 3.85
CA ILE A 20 -3.86 7.10 4.19
C ILE A 20 -5.04 6.51 4.95
N PHE A 21 -5.60 5.39 4.48
CA PHE A 21 -6.71 4.71 5.13
C PHE A 21 -6.37 4.34 6.57
N ASP A 22 -5.16 3.84 6.81
CA ASP A 22 -4.69 3.42 8.12
C ASP A 22 -4.45 4.59 9.07
N LEU A 23 -3.86 5.67 8.57
CA LEU A 23 -3.71 6.91 9.33
C LEU A 23 -5.07 7.48 9.74
N VAL A 24 -6.07 7.41 8.85
CA VAL A 24 -7.42 7.91 9.12
C VAL A 24 -8.19 7.01 10.09
N SER A 25 -8.08 5.69 9.93
CA SER A 25 -8.92 4.73 10.66
C SER A 25 -8.32 4.33 12.00
N TYR A 26 -7.00 4.19 12.08
CA TYR A 26 -6.29 3.64 13.23
C TYR A 26 -5.27 4.63 13.83
N GLY A 27 -4.90 5.70 13.10
CA GLY A 27 -3.88 6.66 13.54
C GLY A 27 -2.44 6.14 13.40
N GLU A 28 -2.25 4.95 12.85
CA GLU A 28 -0.97 4.27 12.71
C GLU A 28 -0.94 3.40 11.44
N ILE A 29 0.24 3.20 10.88
CA ILE A 29 0.44 2.41 9.64
C ILE A 29 0.49 0.92 10.01
N THR A 30 -0.59 0.19 9.78
CA THR A 30 -0.73 -1.23 10.17
C THR A 30 -0.84 -2.19 8.99
N TRP A 31 -1.00 -1.66 7.77
CA TRP A 31 -1.14 -2.45 6.55
C TRP A 31 0.13 -3.23 6.23
N ILE A 32 1.32 -2.73 6.62
CA ILE A 32 2.58 -3.47 6.49
C ILE A 32 2.56 -4.74 7.35
N ASN A 33 2.14 -4.61 8.61
CA ASN A 33 2.00 -5.76 9.51
C ASN A 33 0.94 -6.74 8.96
N ARG A 34 -0.21 -6.25 8.48
CA ARG A 34 -1.23 -7.13 7.86
C ARG A 34 -0.76 -7.83 6.58
N LEU A 35 0.18 -7.22 5.85
CA LEU A 35 0.71 -7.78 4.62
C LEU A 35 1.84 -8.80 4.87
N LEU A 36 2.57 -8.67 5.98
CA LEU A 36 3.69 -9.54 6.35
C LEU A 36 3.36 -10.58 7.43
N GLY A 37 2.27 -10.40 8.18
CA GLY A 37 1.88 -11.24 9.32
C GLY A 37 2.19 -10.58 10.65
#